data_AF-A0A3D3T1U8-F1
#
_entry.id   AF-A0A3D3T1U8-F1
#
_cell.length_a   1.000
_cell.length_b   1.000
_cell.length_c   1.000
_cell.angle_alpha   90.00
_cell.angle_beta   90.00
_cell.angle_gamma   90.00
#
_symmetry.space_group_name_H-M   'P 1'
#
loop_
_entity.id
_entity.type
_entity.pdbx_description
1 polymer ?
#
loop_
_entity_poly.entity_id
_entity_poly.type
_entity_poly.pdbx_seq_one_letter_code
_entity_poly.pdbx_strand_id
1 'polypeptide(L)' 'MASAAPPVRYPNVYGIDMPAANELIAHGRTIDQVAQAIGADWLIYQDIDDLIASAREGNPVVER' A
#
# COMPACT_ATOMS: atom_id res chain seq x y z
N MET A 1 -14.29 3.30 0.58
CA MET A 1 -13.08 3.51 1.41
C MET A 1 -11.88 3.63 0.47
N ALA A 2 -10.93 4.53 0.73
CA ALA A 2 -9.76 4.71 -0.14
C ALA A 2 -8.47 4.81 0.70
N SER A 3 -7.44 4.08 0.31
CA SER A 3 -6.09 4.14 0.88
C SER A 3 -5.19 5.02 0.01
N ALA A 4 -4.57 6.03 0.61
CA ALA A 4 -3.56 6.90 -0.02
C ALA A 4 -2.18 6.22 -0.16
N ALA A 5 -2.14 4.90 -0.05
CA ALA A 5 -0.96 4.08 -0.24
C ALA A 5 -1.35 2.82 -1.00
N PRO A 6 -0.42 2.20 -1.75
CA PRO A 6 -0.58 0.86 -2.30
C PRO A 6 -0.78 -0.20 -1.20
N PRO A 7 -1.31 -1.39 -1.54
CA PRO A 7 -1.50 -2.46 -0.57
C PRO A 7 -0.15 -2.94 -0.01
N VAL A 8 0.03 -2.86 1.31
CA VAL A 8 1.25 -3.29 2.00
C VAL A 8 1.24 -4.82 2.14
N ARG A 9 2.10 -5.48 1.36
CA ARG A 9 2.18 -6.96 1.28
C ARG A 9 3.42 -7.55 1.95
N TYR A 10 4.40 -6.71 2.28
CA TYR A 10 5.70 -7.11 2.81
C TYR A 10 6.13 -6.18 3.94
N PRO A 11 6.77 -6.70 5.00
CA PRO A 11 7.33 -5.87 6.07
C PRO A 11 8.56 -5.10 5.57
N ASN A 12 8.79 -3.93 6.13
CA ASN A 12 9.99 -3.16 5.88
C ASN A 12 11.16 -3.69 6.72
N VAL A 13 12.33 -3.85 6.11
CA VAL A 13 13.57 -4.32 6.78
C VAL A 13 14.65 -3.23 6.87
N TYR A 14 14.33 -2.01 6.47
CA TYR A 14 15.23 -0.86 6.41
C TYR A 14 14.98 0.15 7.54
N GLY A 15 14.32 -0.27 8.62
CA GLY A 15 14.19 0.51 9.85
C GLY A 15 12.81 1.12 10.12
N ILE A 16 11.82 0.92 9.24
CA ILE A 16 10.42 1.23 9.55
C ILE A 16 9.80 0.02 10.24
N ASP A 17 9.25 0.21 11.44
CA ASP A 17 8.58 -0.84 12.19
C ASP A 17 7.30 -1.29 11.49
N MET A 18 7.18 -2.59 11.22
CA MET A 18 6.03 -3.21 10.57
C MET A 18 5.80 -4.62 11.14
N PRO A 19 4.53 -5.06 11.25
CA PRO A 19 4.21 -6.41 11.70
C PRO A 19 4.68 -7.47 10.69
N ALA A 20 4.70 -8.74 11.09
CA ALA A 20 5.14 -9.83 10.23
C ALA A 20 4.26 -9.95 8.98
N ALA A 21 4.81 -10.52 7.90
CA ALA A 21 4.11 -10.58 6.60
C ALA A 21 2.72 -11.22 6.69
N ASN A 22 2.56 -12.28 7.48
CA ASN A 22 1.30 -12.97 7.71
C ASN A 22 0.26 -12.16 8.51
N GLU A 23 0.70 -11.14 9.23
CA GLU A 23 -0.16 -10.22 10.00
C GLU A 23 -0.67 -9.05 9.13
N LEU A 24 -0.06 -8.83 7.96
CA LEU A 24 -0.54 -7.82 7.00
C LEU A 24 -1.80 -8.33 6.30
N ILE A 25 -2.90 -7.59 6.41
CA ILE A 25 -4.20 -7.99 5.83
C ILE A 25 -4.13 -8.15 4.30
N ALA A 26 -3.32 -7.35 3.63
CA ALA A 26 -3.16 -7.44 2.17
C ALA A 26 -2.17 -8.54 1.73
N HIS A 27 -1.47 -9.21 2.64
CA HIS A 27 -0.55 -10.29 2.29
C HIS A 27 -1.31 -11.49 1.72
N GLY A 28 -0.94 -11.91 0.50
CA GLY A 28 -1.58 -13.03 -0.19
C GLY A 28 -3.05 -12.84 -0.58
N ARG A 29 -3.63 -11.64 -0.37
CA ARG A 29 -5.05 -11.36 -0.64
C ARG A 29 -5.26 -10.40 -1.81
N THR A 30 -6.36 -10.58 -2.54
CA THR A 30 -6.83 -9.60 -3.53
C THR A 30 -7.50 -8.41 -2.81
N ILE A 31 -7.70 -7.29 -3.53
CA ILE A 31 -8.37 -6.11 -2.96
C ILE A 31 -9.78 -6.46 -2.49
N ASP A 32 -10.54 -7.25 -3.25
CA ASP A 32 -11.88 -7.69 -2.89
C ASP A 32 -11.89 -8.52 -1.60
N GLN A 33 -10.92 -9.42 -1.43
CA GLN A 33 -10.78 -10.22 -0.21
C GLN A 33 -10.46 -9.33 1.01
N VAL A 34 -9.67 -8.28 0.82
CA VAL A 34 -9.41 -7.30 1.90
C VAL A 34 -10.65 -6.49 2.20
N ALA A 35 -11.37 -6.01 1.18
CA ALA A 35 -12.62 -5.26 1.34
C ALA A 35 -13.65 -6.05 2.13
N GLN A 36 -13.83 -7.33 1.79
CA GLN A 36 -14.72 -8.24 2.50
C GLN A 36 -14.26 -8.48 3.95
N ALA A 37 -12.95 -8.67 4.17
CA ALA A 37 -12.39 -8.91 5.50
C ALA A 37 -12.57 -7.73 6.47
N ILE A 38 -12.60 -6.49 5.95
CA ILE A 38 -12.82 -5.28 6.76
C ILE A 38 -14.27 -4.79 6.75
N GLY A 39 -15.18 -5.48 6.03
CA GLY A 39 -16.59 -5.11 5.91
C GLY A 39 -16.84 -3.84 5.10
N ALA A 40 -15.97 -3.52 4.14
CA ALA A 40 -16.15 -2.38 3.25
C ALA A 40 -16.98 -2.76 2.02
N ASP A 41 -17.99 -1.94 1.70
CA ASP A 41 -18.75 -2.08 0.45
C ASP A 41 -17.86 -1.86 -0.79
N TRP A 42 -16.83 -1.02 -0.64
CA TRP A 42 -15.83 -0.77 -1.67
C TRP A 42 -14.51 -0.27 -1.10
N LEU A 43 -13.39 -0.76 -1.65
CA LEU A 43 -12.03 -0.44 -1.25
C LEU A 43 -11.17 -0.16 -2.49
N ILE A 44 -10.46 0.98 -2.46
CA ILE A 44 -9.47 1.34 -3.47
C ILE A 44 -8.12 1.58 -2.79
N TYR A 45 -7.05 1.11 -3.42
CA TYR A 45 -5.67 1.48 -3.10
C TYR A 45 -5.10 2.38 -4.18
N GLN A 46 -4.22 3.30 -3.79
CA GLN A 46 -3.43 4.07 -4.75
C GLN A 46 -2.51 3.14 -5.56
N ASP A 47 -2.29 3.46 -6.84
CA ASP A 47 -1.29 2.80 -7.65
C ASP A 47 0.13 3.15 -7.17
N ILE A 48 1.07 2.21 -7.26
CA ILE A 48 2.44 2.44 -6.81
C ILE A 48 3.20 3.41 -7.73
N ASP A 49 2.93 3.37 -9.03
CA ASP A 49 3.52 4.28 -10.00
C ASP A 49 2.99 5.70 -9.77
N ASP A 50 1.70 5.84 -9.44
CA ASP A 50 1.11 7.13 -9.05
C ASP A 50 1.73 7.68 -7.76
N LEU A 51 1.94 6.83 -6.74
CA LEU A 51 2.59 7.25 -5.51
C LEU A 51 4.02 7.75 -5.76
N ILE A 52 4.79 7.04 -6.59
CA ILE A 52 6.15 7.44 -6.96
C ILE A 52 6.13 8.78 -7.71
N ALA A 53 5.20 8.96 -8.65
CA ALA A 53 5.05 10.21 -9.40
C ALA A 53 4.68 11.37 -8.48
N SER A 54 3.71 11.20 -7.58
CA SER A 54 3.30 12.23 -6.62
C SER A 54 4.44 12.62 -5.67
N ALA A 55 5.26 11.67 -5.21
CA ALA A 55 6.41 11.96 -4.36
C ALA A 55 7.51 12.78 -5.06
N ARG A 56 7.55 12.77 -6.40
CA ARG A 56 8.55 13.48 -7.22
C ARG A 56 8.14 14.87 -7.63
N GLU A 57 6.85 15.17 -7.67
CA GLU A 57 6.31 16.42 -8.24
C GLU A 57 6.93 17.70 -7.63
N GLY A 58 7.42 17.62 -6.39
CA GLY A 58 8.14 18.72 -5.73
C GLY A 58 9.66 18.60 -5.64
N ASN A 59 10.27 17.53 -6.19
CA ASN A 59 11.70 17.25 -6.00
C ASN A 59 12.36 16.65 -7.26
N PRO A 60 12.81 17.51 -8.21
CA PRO A 60 13.31 17.08 -9.51
C PRO A 60 14.69 16.38 -9.48
N VAL A 61 15.39 16.36 -8.34
CA VAL A 61 16.69 15.67 -8.21
C VAL A 61 16.56 14.19 -7.84
N VAL A 62 15.35 13.70 -7.57
CA VAL A 62 15.11 12.28 -7.24
C VAL A 62 14.86 11.49 -8.53
N GLU A 63 15.85 10.73 -8.96
CA GLU A 63 15.76 9.79 -10.09
C GLU A 63 15.31 8.39 -9.64
N ARG A 64 14.93 7.51 -10.60
CA ARG A 64 14.40 6.16 -10.31
C ARG A 64 15.50 5.14 -10.12
#